data_AF-A0A845BLQ4-F1
#
_entry.id   AF-A0A845BLQ4-F1
#
_cell.length_a   1.000
_cell.length_b   1.000
_cell.length_c   1.000
_cell.angle_alpha   90.00
_cell.angle_beta   90.00
_cell.angle_gamma   90.00
#
_symmetry.space_group_name_H-M   'P 1'
#
loop_
_entity.id
_entity.type
_entity.pdbx_description
1 polymer ?
#
loop_
_entity_poly.entity_id
_entity_poly.type
_entity_poly.pdbx_seq_one_letter_code
_entity_poly.pdbx_strand_id
1 'polypeptide(L)'
;MAMQYAVQRYAATRPWAKRAGQIFSQTLKMEQASEELAEVARRELDRAAQVFPVPDAARHSEGLLALAYGCFVREGRVIVHFEPALTAALAHTRLPSNLPDTLALPARACFVHVDGLGGACLYHDEADAALDLVLMGDTLGLDSTSWLVEAEVIASLRISYPGELAEQIAAVDEAWQPLLAAVINGLALMTQPRASLVRTWESAAPQEMVVQANDETSHKARQKARSMLLKEGFSEVSYCRVEDLPALDAPQTQGYWRRQAFGEGKAHSRLVWVLPR
;
A
#
# COMPACT_ATOMS: atom_id res chain seq x y z
N MET A 1 -10.08 -18.38 6.30
CA MET A 1 -10.48 -17.23 5.46
C MET A 1 -9.23 -16.73 4.75
N ALA A 2 -9.23 -16.63 3.42
CA ALA A 2 -8.04 -16.17 2.70
C ALA A 2 -7.92 -14.65 2.87
N MET A 3 -6.85 -14.19 3.54
CA MET A 3 -6.56 -12.76 3.69
C MET A 3 -6.01 -12.22 2.37
N GLN A 4 -6.72 -11.28 1.76
CA GLN A 4 -6.39 -10.75 0.44
C GLN A 4 -5.14 -9.86 0.47
N TYR A 5 -4.99 -9.04 1.51
CA TYR A 5 -3.95 -8.00 1.55
C TYR A 5 -2.69 -8.48 2.28
N ALA A 6 -1.51 -8.19 1.72
CA ALA A 6 -0.22 -8.58 2.29
C ALA A 6 -0.03 -8.06 3.73
N VAL A 7 -0.47 -6.83 4.02
CA VAL A 7 -0.45 -6.26 5.38
C VAL A 7 -1.32 -7.01 6.38
N GLN A 8 -2.42 -7.63 5.95
CA GLN A 8 -3.24 -8.49 6.82
C GLN A 8 -2.53 -9.81 7.09
N ARG A 9 -1.98 -10.45 6.04
CA ARG A 9 -1.18 -11.68 6.18
C ARG A 9 0.03 -11.44 7.07
N TYR A 10 0.71 -10.30 6.92
CA TYR A 10 1.78 -9.86 7.80
C TYR A 10 1.30 -9.77 9.26
N ALA A 11 0.20 -9.07 9.51
CA ALA A 11 -0.34 -8.94 10.86
C ALA A 11 -0.70 -10.29 11.51
N ALA A 12 -1.18 -11.26 10.70
CA ALA A 12 -1.60 -12.57 11.17
C ALA A 12 -0.43 -13.52 11.48
N THR A 13 0.71 -13.32 10.82
CA THR A 13 1.85 -14.24 10.89
C THR A 13 2.97 -13.74 11.81
N ARG A 14 3.05 -12.42 12.08
CA ARG A 14 4.14 -11.84 12.88
C ARG A 14 3.74 -11.67 14.34
N PRO A 15 4.52 -12.22 15.31
CA PRO A 15 4.17 -12.19 16.72
C PRO A 15 4.17 -10.78 17.33
N TRP A 16 4.96 -9.85 16.78
CA TRP A 16 5.04 -8.46 17.23
C TRP A 16 4.03 -7.53 16.57
N ALA A 17 3.23 -7.96 15.59
CA ALA A 17 2.34 -7.06 14.85
C ALA A 17 1.36 -6.29 15.77
N LYS A 18 0.82 -6.97 16.80
CA LYS A 18 -0.02 -6.31 17.81
C LYS A 18 0.76 -5.26 18.61
N ARG A 19 2.02 -5.55 18.94
CA ARG A 19 2.90 -4.64 19.69
C ARG A 19 3.31 -3.43 18.87
N ALA A 20 3.60 -3.61 17.59
CA ALA A 20 3.85 -2.51 16.65
C ALA A 20 2.71 -1.49 16.68
N GLY A 21 1.46 -1.98 16.62
CA GLY A 21 0.30 -1.11 16.72
C GLY A 21 0.17 -0.37 18.05
N GLN A 22 0.56 -0.98 19.17
CA GLN A 22 0.55 -0.29 20.46
C GLN A 22 1.60 0.83 20.52
N ILE A 23 2.83 0.53 20.12
CA ILE A 23 3.96 1.47 20.12
C ILE A 23 3.60 2.70 19.27
N PHE A 24 3.20 2.47 18.02
CA PHE A 24 2.90 3.55 17.08
C PHE A 24 1.64 4.36 17.42
N SER A 25 0.73 3.81 18.24
CA SER A 25 -0.43 4.56 18.74
C SER A 25 -0.13 5.39 20.00
N GLN A 26 0.89 5.00 20.77
CA GLN A 26 1.21 5.62 22.07
C GLN A 26 2.36 6.63 21.97
N THR A 27 3.24 6.47 20.98
CA THR A 27 4.44 7.29 20.84
C THR A 27 4.20 8.44 19.85
N LEU A 28 4.41 9.67 20.32
CA LEU A 28 4.19 10.88 19.53
C LEU A 28 5.21 11.03 18.39
N LYS A 29 6.50 10.78 18.68
CA LYS A 29 7.59 10.95 17.71
C LYS A 29 7.79 9.68 16.89
N MET A 30 7.95 9.82 15.57
CA MET A 30 8.10 8.68 14.69
C MET A 30 9.40 7.94 14.95
N GLU A 31 10.49 8.66 15.15
CA GLU A 31 11.83 8.12 15.37
C GLU A 31 11.85 7.21 16.60
N GLN A 32 11.24 7.66 17.70
CA GLN A 32 11.14 6.89 18.94
C GLN A 32 10.29 5.62 18.76
N ALA A 33 9.18 5.71 18.02
CA ALA A 33 8.34 4.56 17.74
C ALA A 33 9.08 3.52 16.89
N SER A 34 9.84 3.98 15.89
CA SER A 34 10.66 3.15 15.02
C SER A 34 11.78 2.45 15.79
N GLU A 35 12.50 3.16 16.66
CA GLU A 35 13.56 2.59 17.51
C GLU A 35 13.00 1.53 18.47
N GLU A 36 11.88 1.82 19.16
CA GLU A 36 11.27 0.84 20.08
C GLU A 36 10.80 -0.41 19.33
N LEU A 37 10.17 -0.24 18.16
CA LEU A 37 9.71 -1.39 17.36
C LEU A 37 10.88 -2.20 16.81
N ALA A 38 11.94 -1.56 16.32
CA ALA A 38 13.15 -2.23 15.85
C ALA A 38 13.76 -3.09 16.96
N GLU A 39 13.81 -2.57 18.19
CA GLU A 39 14.30 -3.32 19.34
C GLU A 39 13.41 -4.52 19.69
N VAL A 40 12.08 -4.37 19.62
CA VAL A 40 11.13 -5.48 19.84
C VAL A 40 11.30 -6.57 18.78
N ALA A 41 11.32 -6.21 17.50
CA ALA A 41 11.49 -7.16 16.40
C ALA A 41 12.84 -7.88 16.50
N ARG A 42 13.92 -7.13 16.78
CA ARG A 42 15.27 -7.68 16.97
C ARG A 42 15.32 -8.72 18.09
N ARG A 43 14.73 -8.44 19.25
CA ARG A 43 14.69 -9.39 20.38
C ARG A 43 13.97 -10.67 20.06
N GLU A 44 12.84 -10.60 19.34
CA GLU A 44 12.10 -11.79 18.96
C GLU A 44 12.84 -12.60 17.88
N LEU A 45 13.46 -11.94 16.91
CA LEU A 45 14.33 -12.59 15.92
C LEU A 45 15.57 -13.24 16.57
N ASP A 46 16.19 -12.58 17.55
CA ASP A 46 17.31 -13.13 18.34
C ASP A 46 16.89 -14.35 19.15
N ARG A 47 15.68 -14.34 19.73
CA ARG A 47 15.11 -15.50 20.41
C ARG A 47 14.87 -16.65 19.43
N ALA A 48 14.28 -16.37 18.26
CA ALA A 48 14.04 -17.38 17.24
C ALA A 48 15.34 -17.96 16.68
N ALA A 49 16.39 -17.14 16.56
CA ALA A 49 17.71 -17.55 16.11
C ALA A 49 18.42 -18.57 17.03
N GLN A 50 17.93 -18.75 18.27
CA GLN A 50 18.41 -19.81 19.17
C GLN A 50 17.92 -21.20 18.76
N VAL A 51 16.85 -21.27 17.96
CA VAL A 51 16.18 -22.52 17.56
C VAL A 51 16.29 -22.76 16.05
N PHE A 52 16.28 -21.69 15.25
CA PHE A 52 16.34 -21.74 13.79
C PHE A 52 17.49 -20.87 13.27
N PRO A 53 18.15 -21.23 12.16
CA PRO A 53 19.12 -20.35 11.53
C PRO A 53 18.39 -19.20 10.83
N VAL A 54 18.31 -18.03 11.48
CA VAL A 54 17.69 -16.82 10.90
C VAL A 54 18.76 -16.05 10.11
N PRO A 55 18.69 -15.97 8.77
CA PRO A 55 19.67 -15.25 7.96
C PRO A 55 19.62 -13.73 8.20
N ASP A 56 20.74 -13.02 8.00
CA ASP A 56 20.79 -11.55 8.12
C ASP A 56 19.84 -10.85 7.14
N ALA A 57 19.66 -11.41 5.95
CA ALA A 57 18.68 -10.93 4.97
C ALA A 57 17.25 -10.97 5.53
N ALA A 58 16.87 -12.03 6.26
CA ALA A 58 15.55 -12.14 6.88
C ALA A 58 15.37 -11.09 7.98
N ARG A 59 16.40 -10.84 8.79
CA ARG A 59 16.39 -9.79 9.82
C ARG A 59 16.22 -8.40 9.21
N HIS A 60 16.91 -8.13 8.10
CA HIS A 60 16.79 -6.87 7.39
C HIS A 60 15.39 -6.68 6.80
N SER A 61 14.88 -7.67 6.06
CA SER A 61 13.53 -7.62 5.48
C SER A 61 12.46 -7.42 6.55
N GLU A 62 12.51 -8.19 7.64
CA GLU A 62 11.53 -8.08 8.72
C GLU A 62 11.63 -6.74 9.47
N GLY A 63 12.81 -6.14 9.57
CA GLY A 63 12.97 -4.77 10.09
C GLY A 63 12.22 -3.73 9.25
N LEU A 64 12.36 -3.79 7.93
CA LEU A 64 11.66 -2.90 6.99
C LEU A 64 10.15 -3.13 7.02
N LEU A 65 9.72 -4.40 7.02
CA LEU A 65 8.31 -4.78 7.10
C LEU A 65 7.66 -4.33 8.41
N ALA A 66 8.35 -4.49 9.54
CA ALA A 66 7.87 -4.05 10.84
C ALA A 66 7.67 -2.53 10.86
N LEU A 67 8.65 -1.77 10.40
CA LEU A 67 8.57 -0.32 10.31
C LEU A 67 7.40 0.12 9.42
N ALA A 68 7.31 -0.42 8.20
CA ALA A 68 6.26 -0.11 7.25
C ALA A 68 4.86 -0.43 7.82
N TYR A 69 4.72 -1.58 8.48
CA TYR A 69 3.48 -1.95 9.14
C TYR A 69 3.15 -1.04 10.34
N GLY A 70 4.15 -0.63 11.13
CA GLY A 70 3.98 0.35 12.20
C GLY A 70 3.40 1.67 11.69
N CYS A 71 3.99 2.23 10.63
CA CYS A 71 3.49 3.43 9.95
C CYS A 71 2.05 3.25 9.44
N PHE A 72 1.79 2.13 8.75
CA PHE A 72 0.44 1.79 8.27
C PHE A 72 -0.60 1.74 9.40
N VAL A 73 -0.25 1.15 10.55
CA VAL A 73 -1.15 1.09 11.71
C VAL A 73 -1.40 2.47 12.31
N ARG A 74 -0.34 3.30 12.44
CA ARG A 74 -0.43 4.67 12.99
C ARG A 74 -1.44 5.52 12.25
N GLU A 75 -1.46 5.39 10.93
CA GLU A 75 -2.29 6.18 10.02
C GLU A 75 -3.66 5.53 9.77
N GLY A 76 -4.06 4.57 10.60
CA GLY A 76 -5.42 4.03 10.62
C GLY A 76 -5.65 2.80 9.75
N ARG A 77 -4.58 2.10 9.31
CA ARG A 77 -4.64 0.90 8.46
C ARG A 77 -5.35 1.14 7.12
N VAL A 78 -5.04 2.27 6.48
CA VAL A 78 -5.67 2.66 5.22
C VAL A 78 -5.17 1.80 4.07
N ILE A 79 -6.06 1.02 3.47
CA ILE A 79 -5.79 0.22 2.26
C ILE A 79 -6.40 0.94 1.05
N VAL A 80 -5.62 1.11 0.00
CA VAL A 80 -6.06 1.55 -1.32
C VAL A 80 -6.05 0.36 -2.26
N HIS A 81 -7.14 0.14 -2.98
CA HIS A 81 -7.29 -0.95 -3.94
C HIS A 81 -7.72 -0.38 -5.29
N PHE A 82 -6.98 -0.63 -6.37
CA PHE A 82 -7.41 -0.22 -7.72
C PHE A 82 -8.37 -1.25 -8.33
N GLU A 83 -9.57 -0.82 -8.74
CA GLU A 83 -10.54 -1.74 -9.32
C GLU A 83 -9.98 -2.50 -10.55
N PRO A 84 -10.44 -3.73 -10.84
CA PRO A 84 -9.82 -4.57 -11.87
C PRO A 84 -9.68 -3.92 -13.25
N ALA A 85 -10.72 -3.21 -13.71
CA ALA A 85 -10.68 -2.50 -14.99
C ALA A 85 -9.62 -1.39 -15.01
N LEU A 86 -9.44 -0.72 -13.86
CA LEU A 86 -8.43 0.33 -13.70
C LEU A 86 -7.02 -0.26 -13.65
N THR A 87 -6.83 -1.34 -12.89
CA THR A 87 -5.57 -2.09 -12.85
C THR A 87 -5.16 -2.55 -14.26
N ALA A 88 -6.10 -3.09 -15.04
CA ALA A 88 -5.85 -3.48 -16.42
C ALA A 88 -5.45 -2.29 -17.32
N ALA A 89 -6.10 -1.13 -17.16
CA ALA A 89 -5.75 0.08 -17.91
C ALA A 89 -4.38 0.66 -17.54
N LEU A 90 -4.04 0.66 -16.25
CA LEU A 90 -2.74 1.13 -15.77
C LEU A 90 -1.60 0.20 -16.17
N ALA A 91 -1.85 -1.12 -16.26
CA ALA A 91 -0.88 -2.09 -16.77
C ALA A 91 -0.51 -1.82 -18.25
N HIS A 92 -1.41 -1.21 -19.01
CA HIS A 92 -1.18 -0.78 -20.40
C HIS A 92 -0.83 0.71 -20.54
N THR A 93 -0.48 1.37 -19.43
CA THR A 93 -0.09 2.78 -19.39
C THR A 93 1.40 2.88 -19.08
N ARG A 94 2.13 3.63 -19.92
CA ARG A 94 3.55 3.92 -19.67
C ARG A 94 3.72 4.64 -18.34
N LEU A 95 4.79 4.31 -17.62
CA LEU A 95 5.22 5.04 -16.43
C LEU A 95 5.35 6.55 -16.72
N PRO A 96 4.92 7.42 -15.80
CA PRO A 96 5.20 8.84 -15.93
C PRO A 96 6.70 9.10 -15.77
N SER A 97 7.22 10.14 -16.40
CA SER A 97 8.63 10.55 -16.24
C SER A 97 8.91 11.16 -14.87
N ASN A 98 7.88 11.67 -14.19
CA ASN A 98 7.93 12.37 -12.91
C ASN A 98 6.70 11.99 -12.08
N LEU A 99 6.78 12.02 -10.75
CA LEU A 99 5.56 12.05 -9.94
C LEU A 99 4.84 13.39 -10.08
N PRO A 100 3.52 13.46 -9.79
CA PRO A 100 2.83 14.73 -9.62
C PRO A 100 3.49 15.60 -8.56
N ASP A 101 3.51 16.91 -8.76
CA ASP A 101 4.05 17.87 -7.77
C ASP A 101 3.24 17.89 -6.46
N THR A 102 2.03 17.32 -6.47
CA THR A 102 1.19 17.17 -5.28
C THR A 102 0.51 15.81 -5.34
N LEU A 103 0.69 15.01 -4.29
CA LEU A 103 0.04 13.73 -4.14
C LEU A 103 -1.29 13.87 -3.40
N ALA A 104 -2.29 13.11 -3.82
CA ALA A 104 -3.61 13.05 -3.20
C ALA A 104 -3.77 11.73 -2.43
N LEU A 105 -2.97 11.56 -1.38
CA LEU A 105 -2.98 10.34 -0.57
C LEU A 105 -4.11 10.38 0.47
N PRO A 106 -4.79 9.25 0.74
CA PRO A 106 -5.84 9.20 1.76
C PRO A 106 -5.31 9.26 3.19
N ALA A 107 -4.01 9.02 3.38
CA ALA A 107 -3.30 9.13 4.64
C ALA A 107 -1.80 9.26 4.38
N ARG A 108 -1.04 9.71 5.38
CA ARG A 108 0.42 9.84 5.28
C ARG A 108 1.11 8.47 5.12
N ALA A 109 0.51 7.41 5.64
CA ALA A 109 0.93 6.05 5.37
C ALA A 109 -0.28 5.19 5.00
N CYS A 110 -0.13 4.39 3.96
CA CYS A 110 -1.18 3.51 3.48
C CYS A 110 -0.58 2.29 2.80
N PHE A 111 -1.41 1.27 2.56
CA PHE A 111 -1.04 0.14 1.72
C PHE A 111 -1.76 0.24 0.38
N VAL A 112 -1.01 0.27 -0.72
CA VAL A 112 -1.54 0.28 -2.09
C VAL A 112 -1.50 -1.16 -2.61
N HIS A 113 -2.67 -1.76 -2.79
CA HIS A 113 -2.82 -3.10 -3.32
C HIS A 113 -2.92 -3.10 -4.85
N VAL A 114 -2.26 -4.09 -5.46
CA VAL A 114 -2.36 -4.38 -6.89
C VAL A 114 -2.69 -5.86 -7.04
N ASP A 115 -3.89 -6.15 -7.54
CA ASP A 115 -4.37 -7.51 -7.74
C ASP A 115 -3.38 -8.35 -8.56
N GLY A 116 -3.05 -9.54 -8.05
CA GLY A 116 -2.14 -10.49 -8.70
C GLY A 116 -0.65 -10.15 -8.64
N LEU A 117 -0.26 -8.98 -8.09
CA LEU A 117 1.16 -8.60 -7.93
C LEU A 117 1.57 -8.39 -6.46
N GLY A 118 0.60 -8.10 -5.58
CA GLY A 118 0.85 -7.84 -4.16
C GLY A 118 0.50 -6.41 -3.79
N GLY A 119 1.47 -5.62 -3.34
CA GLY A 119 1.25 -4.21 -3.03
C GLY A 119 2.44 -3.50 -2.43
N ALA A 120 2.27 -2.23 -2.10
CA ALA A 120 3.29 -1.41 -1.48
C ALA A 120 2.77 -0.77 -0.19
N CYS A 121 3.51 -0.92 0.90
CA CYS A 121 3.39 0.02 2.01
C CYS A 121 4.08 1.32 1.60
N LEU A 122 3.38 2.43 1.81
CA LEU A 122 3.87 3.76 1.51
C LEU A 122 3.92 4.57 2.80
N TYR A 123 4.97 5.38 2.96
CA TYR A 123 5.05 6.46 3.93
C TYR A 123 5.43 7.75 3.20
N HIS A 124 4.67 8.81 3.43
CA HIS A 124 4.88 10.12 2.83
C HIS A 124 5.59 11.04 3.82
N ASP A 125 6.82 11.40 3.47
CA ASP A 125 7.59 12.42 4.13
C ASP A 125 7.35 13.77 3.45
N GLU A 126 6.37 14.51 3.98
CA GLU A 126 5.97 15.82 3.45
C GLU A 126 7.08 16.87 3.56
N ALA A 127 7.96 16.75 4.57
CA ALA A 127 9.02 17.73 4.80
C ALA A 127 10.09 17.68 3.70
N ASP A 128 10.41 16.46 3.26
CA ASP A 128 11.40 16.19 2.22
C ASP A 128 10.78 16.00 0.83
N ALA A 129 9.44 16.08 0.73
CA ALA A 129 8.69 15.72 -0.47
C ALA A 129 9.15 14.37 -1.04
N ALA A 130 9.08 13.34 -0.20
CA ALA A 130 9.56 12.00 -0.53
C ALA A 130 8.58 10.89 -0.11
N LEU A 131 8.62 9.79 -0.84
CA LEU A 131 7.85 8.58 -0.57
C LEU A 131 8.80 7.43 -0.26
N ASP A 132 8.69 6.88 0.94
CA ASP A 132 9.31 5.60 1.26
C ASP A 132 8.34 4.48 0.90
N LEU A 133 8.80 3.55 0.08
CA LEU A 133 8.02 2.42 -0.40
C LEU A 133 8.66 1.11 0.07
N VAL A 134 7.83 0.20 0.55
CA VAL A 134 8.19 -1.21 0.76
C VAL A 134 7.25 -2.07 -0.09
N LEU A 135 7.79 -2.62 -1.17
CA LEU A 135 7.09 -3.50 -2.10
C LEU A 135 7.02 -4.91 -1.51
N MET A 136 5.81 -5.47 -1.52
CA MET A 136 5.45 -6.76 -0.96
C MET A 136 4.82 -7.62 -2.04
N GLY A 137 5.34 -8.82 -2.23
CA GLY A 137 4.78 -9.78 -3.18
C GLY A 137 3.41 -10.31 -2.75
N ASP A 138 2.67 -10.87 -3.69
CA ASP A 138 1.36 -11.49 -3.46
C ASP A 138 1.44 -12.74 -2.58
N THR A 139 2.61 -13.39 -2.49
CA THR A 139 2.84 -14.58 -1.66
C THR A 139 3.22 -14.28 -0.19
N LEU A 140 3.50 -13.01 0.16
CA LEU A 140 3.99 -12.64 1.49
C LEU A 140 3.05 -13.14 2.59
N GLY A 141 3.58 -13.87 3.58
CA GLY A 141 2.82 -14.40 4.71
C GLY A 141 1.77 -15.46 4.38
N LEU A 142 1.84 -16.13 3.21
CA LEU A 142 1.00 -17.32 2.94
C LEU A 142 1.41 -18.54 3.76
N ASP A 143 2.71 -18.70 4.04
CA ASP A 143 3.23 -19.67 5.00
C ASP A 143 3.53 -18.96 6.33
N SER A 144 2.83 -19.36 7.39
CA SER A 144 2.92 -18.70 8.69
C SER A 144 4.20 -19.00 9.47
N THR A 145 5.04 -19.91 8.99
CA THR A 145 6.25 -20.38 9.69
C THR A 145 7.54 -20.20 8.88
N SER A 146 7.46 -20.07 7.56
CA SER A 146 8.65 -19.97 6.69
C SER A 146 9.46 -18.69 6.91
N TRP A 147 8.83 -17.59 7.33
CA TRP A 147 9.47 -16.27 7.46
C TRP A 147 10.65 -16.23 8.46
N LEU A 148 10.78 -17.23 9.33
CA LEU A 148 11.94 -17.39 10.23
C LEU A 148 13.14 -18.07 9.57
N VAL A 149 12.91 -18.88 8.54
CA VAL A 149 13.92 -19.72 7.88
C VAL A 149 14.32 -19.12 6.53
N GLU A 150 13.38 -18.46 5.85
CA GLU A 150 13.57 -17.82 4.57
C GLU A 150 13.18 -16.35 4.66
N ALA A 151 14.04 -15.48 4.12
CA ALA A 151 13.77 -14.05 4.07
C ALA A 151 12.58 -13.81 3.13
N GLU A 152 11.59 -13.06 3.61
CA GLU A 152 10.54 -12.55 2.73
C GLU A 152 11.17 -11.64 1.68
N VAL A 153 10.90 -11.97 0.42
CA VAL A 153 11.43 -11.22 -0.72
C VAL A 153 10.62 -9.93 -0.80
N ILE A 154 11.29 -8.82 -0.54
CA ILE A 154 10.75 -7.46 -0.62
C ILE A 154 11.71 -6.57 -1.40
N ALA A 155 11.22 -5.43 -1.86
CA ALA A 155 12.07 -4.33 -2.30
C ALA A 155 11.69 -3.05 -1.54
N SER A 156 12.68 -2.22 -1.25
CA SER A 156 12.45 -0.90 -0.65
C SER A 156 13.14 0.19 -1.44
N LEU A 157 12.48 1.34 -1.58
CA LEU A 157 13.03 2.50 -2.25
C LEU A 157 12.45 3.79 -1.66
N ARG A 158 13.22 4.87 -1.74
CA ARG A 158 12.74 6.23 -1.50
C ARG A 158 12.62 6.94 -2.83
N ILE A 159 11.48 7.57 -3.09
CA ILE A 159 11.23 8.38 -4.28
C ILE A 159 11.06 9.83 -3.85
N SER A 160 11.96 10.71 -4.29
CA SER A 160 11.84 12.16 -4.12
C SER A 160 11.07 12.81 -5.26
N TYR A 161 10.28 13.83 -4.94
CA TYR A 161 9.50 14.61 -5.90
C TYR A 161 9.39 16.09 -5.51
N PRO A 162 9.21 17.03 -6.46
CA PRO A 162 9.17 16.83 -7.90
C PRO A 162 10.56 16.48 -8.46
N GLY A 163 10.63 15.51 -9.36
CA GLY A 163 11.91 15.00 -9.88
C GLY A 163 11.69 13.89 -10.91
N GLU A 164 12.75 13.54 -11.64
CA GLU A 164 12.70 12.46 -12.63
C GLU A 164 12.69 11.09 -11.93
N LEU A 165 11.86 10.18 -12.44
CA LEU A 165 11.72 8.85 -11.87
C LEU A 165 12.75 7.85 -12.41
N ALA A 166 13.26 8.06 -13.63
CA ALA A 166 14.03 7.05 -14.35
C ALA A 166 15.23 6.51 -13.56
N GLU A 167 16.07 7.39 -13.00
CA GLU A 167 17.22 6.96 -12.19
C GLU A 167 16.80 6.30 -10.87
N GLN A 168 15.75 6.82 -10.23
CA GLN A 168 15.26 6.33 -8.94
C GLN A 168 14.66 4.92 -9.04
N ILE A 169 13.98 4.60 -10.15
CA ILE A 169 13.38 3.29 -10.38
C ILE A 169 14.35 2.28 -11.01
N ALA A 170 15.42 2.74 -11.68
CA ALA A 170 16.41 1.86 -12.31
C ALA A 170 17.21 1.04 -11.30
N ALA A 171 17.29 1.50 -10.04
CA ALA A 171 17.95 0.81 -8.95
C ALA A 171 17.13 -0.37 -8.39
N VAL A 172 15.88 -0.54 -8.81
CA VAL A 172 15.00 -1.61 -8.34
C VAL A 172 15.09 -2.83 -9.27
N ASP A 173 15.22 -4.02 -8.69
CA ASP A 173 15.32 -5.27 -9.45
C ASP A 173 14.15 -5.46 -10.43
N GLU A 174 14.44 -6.07 -11.58
CA GLU A 174 13.49 -6.26 -12.68
C GLU A 174 12.21 -6.99 -12.25
N ALA A 175 12.32 -7.94 -11.32
CA ALA A 175 11.19 -8.69 -10.79
C ALA A 175 10.13 -7.81 -10.10
N TRP A 176 10.54 -6.65 -9.57
CA TRP A 176 9.65 -5.70 -8.88
C TRP A 176 9.11 -4.60 -9.78
N GLN A 177 9.67 -4.43 -10.98
CA GLN A 177 9.28 -3.37 -11.91
C GLN A 177 7.78 -3.38 -12.25
N PRO A 178 7.09 -4.53 -12.46
CA PRO A 178 5.66 -4.53 -12.72
C PRO A 178 4.83 -3.94 -11.56
N LEU A 179 5.16 -4.35 -10.32
CA LEU A 179 4.47 -3.86 -9.13
C LEU A 179 4.78 -2.38 -8.89
N LEU A 180 6.05 -1.98 -9.00
CA LEU A 180 6.47 -0.59 -8.87
C LEU A 180 5.77 0.31 -9.90
N ALA A 181 5.69 -0.15 -11.15
CA ALA A 181 5.00 0.57 -12.21
C ALA A 181 3.52 0.76 -11.92
N ALA A 182 2.84 -0.29 -11.46
CA ALA A 182 1.44 -0.23 -11.08
C ALA A 182 1.21 0.72 -9.89
N VAL A 183 2.08 0.69 -8.87
CA VAL A 183 2.01 1.59 -7.72
C VAL A 183 2.20 3.04 -8.17
N ILE A 184 3.26 3.37 -8.91
CA ILE A 184 3.52 4.74 -9.38
C ILE A 184 2.38 5.27 -10.27
N ASN A 185 1.92 4.45 -11.22
CA ASN A 185 0.77 4.81 -12.06
C ASN A 185 -0.49 5.06 -11.21
N GLY A 186 -0.71 4.25 -10.18
CA GLY A 186 -1.78 4.41 -9.22
C GLY A 186 -1.68 5.69 -8.40
N LEU A 187 -0.48 6.05 -7.93
CA LEU A 187 -0.22 7.31 -7.21
C LEU A 187 -0.52 8.52 -8.12
N ALA A 188 -0.07 8.48 -9.37
CA ALA A 188 -0.38 9.51 -10.36
C ALA A 188 -1.89 9.61 -10.64
N LEU A 189 -2.56 8.46 -10.72
CA LEU A 189 -3.99 8.39 -10.98
C LEU A 189 -4.83 9.00 -9.86
N MET A 190 -4.49 8.78 -8.58
CA MET A 190 -5.24 9.35 -7.46
C MET A 190 -5.28 10.88 -7.47
N THR A 191 -4.38 11.55 -8.20
CA THR A 191 -4.40 13.00 -8.40
C THR A 191 -5.36 13.48 -9.50
N GLN A 192 -5.92 12.56 -10.29
CA GLN A 192 -6.79 12.90 -11.41
C GLN A 192 -8.18 13.29 -10.91
N PRO A 193 -8.80 14.37 -11.44
CA PRO A 193 -10.14 14.80 -11.02
C PRO A 193 -11.26 13.76 -11.22
N ARG A 194 -11.06 12.81 -12.15
CA ARG A 194 -12.01 11.73 -12.43
C ARG A 194 -11.80 10.49 -11.55
N ALA A 195 -10.72 10.44 -10.78
CA ALA A 195 -10.48 9.35 -9.84
C ALA A 195 -11.22 9.66 -8.53
N SER A 196 -11.88 8.65 -7.97
CA SER A 196 -12.51 8.73 -6.65
C SER A 196 -12.03 7.57 -5.77
N LEU A 197 -11.91 7.84 -4.48
CA LEU A 197 -11.66 6.82 -3.45
C LEU A 197 -12.96 6.56 -2.72
N VAL A 198 -13.49 5.35 -2.86
CA VAL A 198 -14.72 4.94 -2.18
C VAL A 198 -14.42 3.89 -1.14
N ARG A 199 -14.67 4.27 0.11
CA ARG A 199 -14.45 3.42 1.27
C ARG A 199 -15.63 2.47 1.43
N THR A 200 -15.34 1.18 1.36
CA THR A 200 -16.30 0.11 1.67
C THR A 200 -15.56 -1.08 2.27
N TRP A 201 -16.26 -2.15 2.61
CA TRP A 201 -15.64 -3.38 3.09
C TRP A 201 -14.97 -4.15 1.95
N GLU A 202 -13.93 -4.92 2.27
CA GLU A 202 -13.29 -5.81 1.31
C GLU A 202 -14.29 -6.76 0.65
N SER A 203 -14.06 -7.12 -0.61
CA SER A 203 -15.02 -7.90 -1.42
C SER A 203 -15.35 -9.28 -0.86
N ALA A 204 -14.44 -9.85 -0.05
CA ALA A 204 -14.64 -11.12 0.64
C ALA A 204 -15.60 -11.04 1.84
N ALA A 205 -15.96 -9.83 2.31
CA ALA A 205 -16.85 -9.65 3.44
C ALA A 205 -18.29 -10.13 3.15
N PRO A 206 -18.99 -10.78 4.11
CA PRO A 206 -20.36 -11.21 3.93
C PRO A 206 -21.30 -10.04 3.64
N GLN A 207 -21.95 -10.06 2.47
CA GLN A 207 -22.76 -8.93 1.99
C GLN A 207 -23.89 -8.53 2.94
N GLU A 208 -24.52 -9.50 3.61
CA GLU A 208 -25.54 -9.21 4.63
C GLU A 208 -24.99 -8.36 5.78
N MET A 209 -23.76 -8.64 6.22
CA MET A 209 -23.10 -7.87 7.28
C MET A 209 -22.63 -6.51 6.77
N VAL A 210 -22.18 -6.42 5.51
CA VAL A 210 -21.80 -5.16 4.87
C VAL A 210 -22.99 -4.21 4.77
N VAL A 211 -24.15 -4.71 4.34
CA VAL A 211 -25.41 -3.93 4.29
C VAL A 211 -25.77 -3.40 5.67
N GLN A 212 -25.75 -4.25 6.71
CA GLN A 212 -26.01 -3.82 8.09
C GLN A 212 -24.96 -2.83 8.61
N ALA A 213 -23.69 -3.00 8.24
CA ALA A 213 -22.59 -2.12 8.64
C ALA A 213 -22.63 -0.74 7.97
N ASN A 214 -23.43 -0.59 6.90
CA ASN A 214 -23.68 0.65 6.18
C ASN A 214 -25.09 1.21 6.42
N ASP A 215 -25.91 0.56 7.25
CA ASP A 215 -27.28 1.01 7.55
C ASP A 215 -27.27 2.35 8.31
N GLU A 216 -27.83 3.38 7.67
CA GLU A 216 -27.92 4.74 8.24
C GLU A 216 -29.06 4.88 9.25
N THR A 217 -30.01 3.95 9.28
CA THR A 217 -31.23 4.05 10.09
C THR A 217 -31.04 3.58 11.53
N SER A 218 -30.08 2.69 11.79
CA SER A 218 -29.86 2.10 13.11
C SER A 218 -28.39 2.12 13.54
N HIS A 219 -28.00 3.15 14.29
CA HIS A 219 -26.64 3.30 14.83
C HIS A 219 -26.14 2.06 15.58
N LYS A 220 -26.99 1.45 16.40
CA LYS A 220 -26.64 0.26 17.20
C LYS A 220 -26.40 -0.97 16.32
N ALA A 221 -27.25 -1.20 15.32
CA ALA A 221 -27.08 -2.31 14.38
C ALA A 221 -25.81 -2.12 13.55
N ARG A 222 -25.61 -0.89 13.02
CA ARG A 222 -24.41 -0.49 12.30
C ARG A 222 -23.14 -0.75 13.08
N GLN A 223 -23.06 -0.25 14.32
CA GLN A 223 -21.87 -0.45 15.17
C GLN A 223 -21.63 -1.93 15.47
N LYS A 224 -22.68 -2.71 15.73
CA LYS A 224 -22.56 -4.15 15.98
C LYS A 224 -22.01 -4.88 14.75
N ALA A 225 -22.58 -4.64 13.57
CA ALA A 225 -22.14 -5.28 12.32
C ALA A 225 -20.69 -4.92 11.97
N ARG A 226 -20.31 -3.63 12.08
CA ARG A 226 -18.92 -3.18 11.88
C ARG A 226 -17.96 -3.88 12.84
N SER A 227 -18.29 -3.95 14.13
CA SER A 227 -17.46 -4.66 15.13
C SER A 227 -17.34 -6.15 14.83
N MET A 228 -18.40 -6.80 14.33
CA MET A 228 -18.35 -8.20 13.92
C MET A 228 -17.44 -8.40 12.71
N LEU A 229 -17.55 -7.56 11.68
CA LEU A 229 -16.66 -7.61 10.50
C LEU A 229 -15.18 -7.49 10.90
N LEU A 230 -14.85 -6.51 11.76
CA LEU A 230 -13.48 -6.35 12.27
C LEU A 230 -13.01 -7.56 13.09
N LYS A 231 -13.90 -8.15 13.89
CA LYS A 231 -13.59 -9.33 14.71
C LYS A 231 -13.29 -10.55 13.85
N GLU A 232 -14.00 -10.71 12.74
CA GLU A 232 -13.78 -11.80 11.77
C GLU A 232 -12.55 -11.53 10.85
N GLY A 233 -11.91 -10.37 10.98
CA GLY A 233 -10.67 -10.03 10.26
C GLY A 233 -10.88 -9.28 8.94
N PHE A 234 -12.11 -8.91 8.60
CA PHE A 234 -12.39 -8.07 7.43
C PHE A 234 -11.93 -6.64 7.68
N SER A 235 -11.48 -5.97 6.62
CA SER A 235 -11.05 -4.57 6.68
C SER A 235 -11.89 -3.66 5.79
N GLU A 236 -11.92 -2.38 6.14
CA GLU A 236 -12.38 -1.34 5.22
C GLU A 236 -11.26 -0.99 4.23
N VAL A 237 -11.64 -0.82 2.97
CA VAL A 237 -10.76 -0.62 1.84
C VAL A 237 -11.27 0.58 1.04
N SER A 238 -10.35 1.47 0.67
CA SER A 238 -10.60 2.59 -0.23
C SER A 238 -10.38 2.13 -1.66
N TYR A 239 -11.47 1.82 -2.38
CA TYR A 239 -11.41 1.45 -3.78
C TYR A 239 -11.20 2.70 -4.64
N CYS A 240 -10.10 2.72 -5.38
CA CYS A 240 -9.82 3.75 -6.36
C CYS A 240 -10.49 3.36 -7.68
N ARG A 241 -11.33 4.25 -8.19
CA ARG A 241 -12.14 4.02 -9.39
C ARG A 241 -12.21 5.26 -10.26
N VAL A 242 -12.38 5.04 -11.56
CA VAL A 242 -12.66 6.06 -12.56
C VAL A 242 -14.01 5.73 -13.18
N GLU A 243 -14.97 6.65 -13.07
CA GLU A 243 -16.30 6.45 -13.65
C GLU A 243 -16.21 6.37 -15.18
N ASP A 244 -17.02 5.47 -15.74
CA ASP A 244 -17.12 5.20 -17.18
C ASP A 244 -15.79 4.78 -17.83
N LEU A 245 -14.95 4.03 -17.10
CA LEU A 245 -13.75 3.44 -17.67
C LEU A 245 -14.13 2.30 -18.63
N PRO A 246 -13.76 2.35 -19.92
CA PRO A 246 -14.08 1.28 -20.86
C PRO A 246 -13.30 0.01 -20.50
N ALA A 247 -13.92 -1.15 -20.71
CA ALA A 247 -13.21 -2.42 -20.68
C ALA A 247 -12.16 -2.46 -21.80
N LEU A 248 -10.95 -2.93 -21.47
CA LEU A 248 -9.84 -3.04 -22.41
C LEU A 248 -9.59 -4.52 -22.69
N ASP A 249 -10.22 -5.04 -23.74
CA ASP A 249 -10.05 -6.45 -24.13
C ASP A 249 -8.72 -6.67 -24.87
N ALA A 250 -8.25 -5.68 -25.64
CA ALA A 250 -6.95 -5.67 -26.31
C ALA A 250 -6.59 -4.24 -26.79
N PRO A 251 -5.90 -3.41 -25.98
CA PRO A 251 -5.57 -2.06 -26.38
C PRO A 251 -4.62 -2.05 -27.59
N GLN A 252 -4.97 -1.29 -28.62
CA GLN A 252 -4.16 -1.06 -29.83
C GLN A 252 -3.00 -0.09 -29.57
N THR A 253 -3.14 0.78 -28.57
CA THR A 253 -2.23 1.87 -28.22
C THR A 253 -2.03 1.94 -26.72
N GLN A 254 -0.77 2.14 -26.32
CA GLN A 254 -0.43 2.34 -24.91
C GLN A 254 -0.92 3.69 -24.41
N GLY A 255 -1.43 3.69 -23.19
CA GLY A 255 -1.71 4.92 -22.44
C GLY A 255 -0.42 5.63 -22.04
N TYR A 256 -0.51 6.91 -21.70
CA TYR A 256 0.63 7.69 -21.25
C TYR A 256 0.21 8.86 -20.37
N TRP A 257 1.19 9.45 -19.68
CA TRP A 257 1.00 10.65 -18.86
C TRP A 257 1.52 11.88 -19.59
N ARG A 258 0.66 12.90 -19.73
CA ARG A 258 1.07 14.20 -20.25
C ARG A 258 1.29 15.16 -19.09
N ARG A 259 2.50 15.69 -18.97
CA ARG A 259 2.81 16.77 -18.03
C ARG A 259 2.23 18.09 -18.55
N GLN A 260 1.43 18.78 -17.74
CA GLN A 260 0.83 20.07 -18.07
C GLN A 260 1.24 21.09 -17.01
N ALA A 261 1.95 22.14 -17.42
CA ALA A 261 2.30 23.24 -16.54
C ALA A 261 1.08 24.14 -16.25
N PHE A 262 0.98 24.66 -15.04
CA PHE A 262 -0.08 25.55 -14.57
C PHE A 262 0.43 26.51 -13.47
N GLY A 263 -0.45 27.44 -13.04
CA GLY A 263 -0.12 28.45 -12.04
C GLY A 263 0.59 29.68 -12.61
N GLU A 264 0.81 30.68 -11.76
CA GLU A 264 1.54 31.89 -12.13
C GLU A 264 2.98 31.54 -12.54
N GLY A 265 3.44 32.08 -13.65
CA GLY A 265 4.77 31.76 -14.20
C GLY A 265 4.98 30.30 -14.62
N LYS A 266 3.93 29.45 -14.67
CA LYS A 266 4.04 28.00 -14.94
C LYS A 266 4.93 27.26 -13.93
N ALA A 267 4.95 27.72 -12.68
CA ALA A 267 5.78 27.18 -11.61
C ALA A 267 5.37 25.77 -11.15
N HIS A 268 4.15 25.32 -11.48
CA HIS A 268 3.63 24.01 -11.09
C HIS A 268 3.31 23.15 -12.31
N SER A 269 3.29 21.84 -12.10
CA SER A 269 2.96 20.86 -13.10
C SER A 269 2.03 19.79 -12.56
N ARG A 270 1.08 19.38 -13.38
CA ARG A 270 0.19 18.24 -13.11
C ARG A 270 0.34 17.20 -14.19
N LEU A 271 0.03 15.96 -13.85
CA LEU A 271 -0.09 14.90 -14.85
C LEU A 271 -1.53 14.83 -15.33
N VAL A 272 -1.71 14.58 -16.62
CA VAL A 272 -2.99 14.28 -17.25
C VAL A 272 -2.88 12.91 -17.86
N TRP A 273 -3.74 11.98 -17.41
CA TRP A 273 -3.76 10.63 -17.95
C TRP A 273 -4.41 10.59 -19.33
N VAL A 274 -3.71 10.00 -20.29
CA VAL A 274 -4.26 9.62 -21.59
C VAL A 274 -4.46 8.11 -21.57
N LEU A 275 -5.73 7.69 -21.62
CA LEU A 275 -6.10 6.29 -21.54
C LEU A 275 -5.53 5.50 -22.73
N PRO A 276 -5.13 4.23 -22.50
CA PRO A 276 -4.91 3.29 -23.59
C PRO A 276 -6.21 3.11 -24.40
N ARG A 277 -6.06 2.81 -25.69
CA ARG A 277 -7.18 2.51 -26.61
C ARG A 277 -6.86 1.27 -27.39
#